data_AF-A0A7Z9QQ27-F1
#
_entry.id   AF-A0A7Z9QQ27-F1
#
_cell.length_a   1.000
_cell.length_b   1.000
_cell.length_c   1.000
_cell.angle_alpha   90.00
_cell.angle_beta   90.00
_cell.angle_gamma   90.00
#
_symmetry.space_group_name_H-M   'P 1'
#
loop_
_entity.id
_entity.type
_entity.pdbx_description
1 polymer ?
#
loop_
_entity_poly.entity_id
_entity_poly.type
_entity_poly.pdbx_seq_one_letter_code
_entity_poly.pdbx_strand_id
1 'polypeptide(L)'
;SPAFLEIVSGIKPEAEFQVPGYESIDELLANCDVDLILLIVNETRRIPPLRQLLTAGQNVFTEKPLCGLEGQFRLREADAAIAAPAILEWRNSGLKFGIDFNYRFMHHFQKLHDDVAEGRLGEIQMVRARAHFNCWSHVIDQILWTMGRPEWVSVVGDSDQKGGWQRMIHMEWANGTIGTLDGTNTWGMEHPLGVMVVGDSHYAESWGLEGRYRRCKSNNSEIEEQWEAEEGKPEMSQSFVRMADGVIRSMLKDQPFPADGEAAWNELVFEAAVYRSAGNSGERVWLNDVETTAISSA
;
A
#
# COMPACT_ATOMS: atom_id res chain seq x y z
N SER A 1 8.19 -21.59 19.81
CA SER A 1 8.65 -21.42 18.42
C SER A 1 7.47 -20.86 17.68
N PRO A 2 7.48 -19.63 17.16
CA PRO A 2 6.35 -19.13 16.38
C PRO A 2 6.31 -19.95 15.09
N ALA A 3 5.27 -20.76 14.93
CA ALA A 3 5.04 -21.53 13.71
C ALA A 3 4.46 -20.57 12.66
N PHE A 4 5.21 -20.34 11.58
CA PHE A 4 4.71 -19.66 10.39
C PHE A 4 4.14 -20.73 9.46
N LEU A 5 2.88 -20.58 9.07
CA LEU A 5 2.27 -21.42 8.04
C LEU A 5 1.85 -20.54 6.85
N GLU A 6 2.33 -20.93 5.67
CA GLU A 6 2.03 -20.29 4.40
C GLU A 6 0.92 -21.09 3.71
N ILE A 7 -0.26 -20.51 3.50
CA ILE A 7 -1.30 -21.12 2.66
C ILE A 7 -0.98 -20.73 1.21
N VAL A 8 -0.04 -21.44 0.58
CA VAL A 8 0.22 -21.33 -0.86
C VAL A 8 -0.74 -22.25 -1.60
N SER A 9 -1.59 -21.70 -2.46
CA SER A 9 -2.41 -22.52 -3.35
C SER A 9 -1.52 -23.30 -4.33
N GLY A 10 -1.38 -24.62 -4.12
CA GLY A 10 -0.96 -25.56 -5.17
C GLY A 10 0.45 -26.15 -5.09
N ILE A 11 1.27 -25.80 -4.10
CA ILE A 11 2.53 -26.51 -3.78
C ILE A 11 2.29 -27.29 -2.50
N LYS A 12 2.65 -28.59 -2.45
CA LYS A 12 2.64 -29.36 -1.19
C LYS A 12 3.85 -28.94 -0.35
N PRO A 13 3.71 -28.04 0.64
CA PRO A 13 4.84 -27.46 1.38
C PRO A 13 5.55 -28.51 2.26
N GLU A 14 4.87 -29.62 2.52
CA GLU A 14 5.25 -30.73 3.37
C GLU A 14 6.64 -31.31 3.03
N ALA A 15 6.98 -31.38 1.74
CA ALA A 15 8.24 -31.98 1.28
C ALA A 15 9.46 -31.06 1.43
N GLU A 16 9.26 -29.74 1.37
CA GLU A 16 10.34 -28.74 1.39
C GLU A 16 10.50 -28.12 2.77
N PHE A 17 9.40 -27.76 3.42
CA PHE A 17 9.40 -27.04 4.70
C PHE A 17 9.12 -27.94 5.91
N GLN A 18 8.78 -29.21 5.69
CA GLN A 18 8.47 -30.18 6.76
C GLN A 18 7.34 -29.72 7.70
N VAL A 19 6.38 -28.94 7.17
CA VAL A 19 5.19 -28.48 7.88
C VAL A 19 3.93 -29.21 7.38
N PRO A 20 2.92 -29.46 8.23
CA PRO A 20 1.66 -30.08 7.80
C PRO A 20 0.90 -29.21 6.80
N GLY A 21 0.28 -29.84 5.80
CA GLY A 21 -0.75 -29.23 4.95
C GLY A 21 -2.16 -29.47 5.50
N TYR A 22 -3.08 -28.56 5.21
CA TYR A 22 -4.49 -28.65 5.57
C TYR A 22 -5.36 -28.36 4.35
N GLU A 23 -6.51 -29.02 4.22
CA GLU A 23 -7.40 -28.89 3.06
C GLU A 23 -8.43 -27.75 3.23
N SER A 24 -8.55 -27.19 4.44
CA SER A 24 -9.46 -26.09 4.74
C SER A 24 -8.95 -25.20 5.89
N ILE A 25 -9.48 -23.98 5.97
CA ILE A 25 -9.19 -23.06 7.09
C ILE A 25 -9.71 -23.66 8.41
N ASP A 26 -10.87 -24.31 8.41
CA ASP A 26 -11.41 -24.93 9.64
C ASP A 26 -10.48 -26.04 10.16
N GLU A 27 -9.93 -26.86 9.26
CA GLU A 27 -8.96 -27.90 9.62
C GLU A 27 -7.65 -27.28 10.13
N LEU A 28 -7.16 -26.22 9.49
CA LEU A 28 -5.98 -25.47 9.95
C LEU A 28 -6.20 -24.93 11.36
N LEU A 29 -7.33 -24.26 11.62
CA LEU A 29 -7.65 -23.67 12.92
C LEU A 29 -7.87 -24.72 14.01
N ALA A 30 -8.36 -25.92 13.66
CA ALA A 30 -8.56 -27.01 14.61
C ALA A 30 -7.26 -27.73 15.01
N ASN A 31 -6.22 -27.67 14.18
CA ASN A 31 -5.01 -28.47 14.34
C ASN A 31 -3.71 -27.64 14.48
N CYS A 32 -3.80 -26.32 14.34
CA CYS A 32 -2.63 -25.43 14.37
C CYS A 32 -2.85 -24.28 15.37
N ASP A 33 -1.92 -24.16 16.32
CA ASP A 33 -1.86 -23.05 17.28
C ASP A 33 -0.83 -22.03 16.78
N VAL A 34 -1.30 -20.91 16.23
CA VAL A 34 -0.47 -19.87 15.60
C VAL A 34 -0.89 -18.48 16.06
N ASP A 35 0.09 -17.60 16.20
CA ASP A 35 -0.15 -16.20 16.58
C ASP A 35 -0.50 -15.30 15.38
N LEU A 36 -0.13 -15.73 14.16
CA LEU A 36 -0.26 -14.96 12.92
C LEU A 36 -0.45 -15.90 11.72
N ILE A 37 -1.41 -15.58 10.86
CA ILE A 37 -1.66 -16.30 9.60
C ILE A 37 -1.27 -15.44 8.40
N LEU A 38 -0.49 -16.02 7.49
CA LEU A 38 -0.16 -15.41 6.19
C LEU A 38 -1.21 -15.83 5.16
N LEU A 39 -2.08 -14.89 4.76
CA LEU A 39 -3.13 -15.12 3.78
C LEU A 39 -2.65 -14.70 2.38
N ILE A 40 -2.01 -15.62 1.66
CA ILE A 40 -1.42 -15.36 0.33
C ILE A 40 -2.27 -16.00 -0.77
N VAL A 41 -3.52 -15.57 -0.86
CA VAL A 41 -4.46 -15.97 -1.92
C VAL A 41 -4.65 -14.85 -2.92
N ASN A 42 -5.11 -15.19 -4.13
CA ASN A 42 -5.42 -14.19 -5.16
C ASN A 42 -6.47 -13.17 -4.68
N GLU A 43 -6.29 -11.92 -5.08
CA GLU A 43 -7.09 -10.76 -4.69
C GLU A 43 -8.58 -10.85 -5.02
N THR A 44 -8.94 -11.66 -6.01
CA THR A 44 -10.35 -11.95 -6.37
C THR A 44 -11.06 -12.84 -5.36
N ARG A 45 -10.31 -13.55 -4.50
CA ARG A 45 -10.82 -14.58 -3.59
C ARG A 45 -10.44 -14.35 -2.12
N ARG A 46 -9.78 -13.23 -1.81
CA ARG A 46 -9.18 -13.00 -0.48
C ARG A 46 -10.17 -12.66 0.63
N ILE A 47 -11.24 -11.93 0.30
CA ILE A 47 -12.14 -11.41 1.34
C ILE A 47 -12.85 -12.51 2.13
N PRO A 48 -13.45 -13.55 1.52
CA PRO A 48 -14.08 -14.62 2.30
C PRO A 48 -13.15 -15.32 3.32
N PRO A 49 -11.94 -15.80 2.94
CA PRO A 49 -11.04 -16.41 3.92
C PRO A 49 -10.50 -15.40 4.94
N LEU A 50 -10.27 -14.14 4.57
CA LEU A 50 -9.88 -13.10 5.55
C LEU A 50 -10.92 -12.96 6.66
N ARG A 51 -12.20 -12.88 6.31
CA ARG A 51 -13.29 -12.79 7.29
C ARG A 51 -13.40 -14.03 8.16
N GLN A 52 -13.26 -15.23 7.56
CA GLN A 52 -13.25 -16.48 8.32
C GLN A 52 -12.15 -16.47 9.40
N LEU A 53 -10.95 -15.99 9.07
CA LEU A 53 -9.82 -15.89 10.00
C LEU A 53 -10.04 -14.82 11.08
N LEU A 54 -10.53 -13.64 10.71
CA LEU A 54 -10.85 -12.58 11.68
C LEU A 54 -11.94 -13.01 12.67
N THR A 55 -13.02 -13.63 12.19
CA THR A 55 -14.09 -14.20 13.03
C THR A 55 -13.54 -15.27 13.98
N ALA A 56 -12.53 -16.03 13.56
CA ALA A 56 -11.86 -17.03 14.38
C ALA A 56 -10.83 -16.43 15.38
N GLY A 57 -10.72 -15.11 15.48
CA GLY A 57 -9.83 -14.43 16.42
C GLY A 57 -8.36 -14.44 16.01
N GLN A 58 -8.06 -14.60 14.72
CA GLN A 58 -6.69 -14.72 14.23
C GLN A 58 -6.12 -13.39 13.76
N ASN A 59 -4.86 -13.12 14.09
CA ASN A 59 -4.11 -12.05 13.44
C ASN A 59 -3.76 -12.47 12.00
N VAL A 60 -3.86 -11.55 11.06
CA VAL A 60 -3.67 -11.86 9.63
C VAL A 60 -2.70 -10.88 8.99
N PHE A 61 -1.83 -11.39 8.12
CA PHE A 61 -1.02 -10.59 7.20
C PHE A 61 -1.28 -11.07 5.77
N THR A 62 -1.44 -10.15 4.81
CA THR A 62 -1.84 -10.52 3.45
C THR A 62 -1.13 -9.70 2.37
N GLU A 63 -1.23 -10.17 1.12
CA GLU A 63 -0.74 -9.47 -0.06
C GLU A 63 -1.69 -8.36 -0.53
N LYS A 64 -1.10 -7.34 -1.15
CA LYS A 64 -1.82 -6.26 -1.83
C LYS A 64 -2.28 -6.66 -3.24
N PRO A 65 -3.21 -5.92 -3.85
CA PRO A 65 -4.19 -5.05 -3.18
C PRO A 65 -5.14 -5.92 -2.36
N LEU A 66 -5.83 -5.38 -1.36
CA LEU A 66 -6.71 -6.19 -0.50
C LEU A 66 -7.83 -6.90 -1.29
N CYS A 67 -8.48 -6.21 -2.23
CA CYS A 67 -9.48 -6.77 -3.13
C CYS A 67 -9.32 -6.18 -4.54
N GLY A 68 -9.56 -6.98 -5.57
CA GLY A 68 -9.53 -6.51 -6.96
C GLY A 68 -10.08 -7.54 -7.92
N LEU A 69 -11.37 -7.45 -8.26
CA LEU A 69 -12.06 -8.43 -9.10
C LEU A 69 -11.55 -8.47 -10.55
N GLU A 70 -10.98 -7.38 -11.03
CA GLU A 70 -10.36 -7.28 -12.37
C GLU A 70 -8.86 -6.98 -12.30
N GLY A 71 -8.23 -7.40 -11.19
CA GLY A 71 -6.80 -7.28 -10.95
C GLY A 71 -6.34 -5.90 -10.45
N GLN A 72 -5.07 -5.84 -10.05
CA GLN A 72 -4.45 -4.73 -9.30
C GLN A 72 -4.37 -3.36 -10.01
N PHE A 73 -4.82 -3.23 -11.27
CA PHE A 73 -4.75 -1.96 -12.01
C PHE A 73 -6.13 -1.34 -12.29
N ARG A 74 -7.19 -2.00 -11.83
CA ARG A 74 -8.60 -1.68 -12.13
C ARG A 74 -9.50 -1.74 -10.89
N LEU A 75 -8.96 -1.31 -9.74
CA LEU A 75 -9.70 -1.22 -8.48
C LEU A 75 -10.84 -0.22 -8.59
N ARG A 76 -12.00 -0.60 -8.06
CA ARG A 76 -13.27 0.11 -8.16
C ARG A 76 -13.99 0.15 -6.81
N GLU A 77 -15.02 0.96 -6.76
CA GLU A 77 -15.93 1.02 -5.60
C GLU A 77 -16.55 -0.34 -5.25
N ALA A 78 -16.80 -1.21 -6.24
CA ALA A 78 -17.29 -2.55 -5.99
C ALA A 78 -16.28 -3.38 -5.18
N ASP A 79 -14.97 -3.24 -5.46
CA ASP A 79 -13.92 -3.92 -4.70
C ASP A 79 -13.85 -3.40 -3.26
N ALA A 80 -13.95 -2.07 -3.09
CA ALA A 80 -14.02 -1.44 -1.77
C ALA A 80 -15.27 -1.90 -0.99
N ALA A 81 -16.44 -1.97 -1.62
CA ALA A 81 -17.67 -2.45 -0.99
C ALA A 81 -17.57 -3.92 -0.57
N ILE A 82 -16.91 -4.77 -1.37
CA ILE A 82 -16.65 -6.18 -1.02
C ILE A 82 -15.69 -6.27 0.18
N ALA A 83 -14.65 -5.44 0.22
CA ALA A 83 -13.66 -5.45 1.31
C ALA A 83 -14.16 -4.80 2.61
N ALA A 84 -15.12 -3.86 2.54
CA ALA A 84 -15.60 -3.07 3.67
C ALA A 84 -16.05 -3.91 4.89
N PRO A 85 -16.84 -5.01 4.74
CA PRO A 85 -17.18 -5.88 5.87
C PRO A 85 -15.95 -6.42 6.62
N ALA A 86 -14.90 -6.82 5.92
CA ALA A 86 -13.68 -7.35 6.55
C ALA A 86 -12.92 -6.25 7.31
N ILE A 87 -12.85 -5.04 6.75
CA ILE A 87 -12.25 -3.88 7.42
C ILE A 87 -13.02 -3.50 8.69
N LEU A 88 -14.36 -3.46 8.62
CA LEU A 88 -15.21 -3.17 9.78
C LEU A 88 -15.10 -4.25 10.85
N GLU A 89 -15.06 -5.52 10.46
CA GLU A 89 -14.86 -6.65 11.36
C GLU A 89 -13.50 -6.54 12.08
N TRP A 90 -12.43 -6.28 11.34
CA TRP A 90 -11.09 -6.07 11.90
C TRP A 90 -11.06 -4.89 12.88
N ARG A 91 -11.58 -3.71 12.50
CA ARG A 91 -11.64 -2.51 13.36
C ARG A 91 -12.30 -2.77 14.72
N ASN A 92 -13.27 -3.69 14.78
CA ASN A 92 -14.00 -4.03 16.00
C ASN A 92 -13.40 -5.21 16.79
N SER A 93 -12.40 -5.90 16.24
CA SER A 93 -11.88 -7.16 16.78
C SER A 93 -10.76 -7.01 17.82
N GLY A 94 -10.00 -5.91 17.76
CA GLY A 94 -8.74 -5.76 18.49
C GLY A 94 -7.59 -6.61 17.95
N LEU A 95 -7.80 -7.34 16.85
CA LEU A 95 -6.77 -8.14 16.17
C LEU A 95 -5.82 -7.26 15.38
N LYS A 96 -4.64 -7.81 15.07
CA LYS A 96 -3.69 -7.20 14.14
C LYS A 96 -3.97 -7.73 12.74
N PHE A 97 -4.18 -6.81 11.80
CA PHE A 97 -4.33 -7.09 10.37
C PHE A 97 -3.36 -6.23 9.59
N GLY A 98 -2.60 -6.84 8.67
CA GLY A 98 -1.57 -6.16 7.89
C GLY A 98 -1.57 -6.53 6.42
N ILE A 99 -0.93 -5.67 5.64
CA ILE A 99 -0.84 -5.78 4.18
C ILE A 99 0.60 -5.58 3.72
N ASP A 100 0.99 -6.28 2.64
CA ASP A 100 2.32 -6.16 2.04
C ASP A 100 2.50 -4.83 1.28
N PHE A 101 2.83 -3.79 2.05
CA PHE A 101 3.48 -2.60 1.53
C PHE A 101 4.95 -2.54 1.96
N ASN A 102 5.71 -3.55 1.54
CA ASN A 102 7.15 -3.66 1.80
C ASN A 102 7.97 -2.39 1.45
N TYR A 103 7.53 -1.51 0.54
CA TYR A 103 8.28 -0.30 0.18
C TYR A 103 8.43 0.69 1.35
N ARG A 104 7.56 0.61 2.38
CA ARG A 104 7.75 1.34 3.66
C ARG A 104 9.02 0.94 4.42
N PHE A 105 9.66 -0.17 4.04
CA PHE A 105 10.91 -0.69 4.62
C PHE A 105 12.14 -0.43 3.75
N MET A 106 11.97 0.32 2.66
CA MET A 106 13.10 0.82 1.90
C MET A 106 13.57 2.14 2.51
N HIS A 107 14.87 2.25 2.77
CA HIS A 107 15.47 3.36 3.51
C HIS A 107 15.18 4.71 2.85
N HIS A 108 15.41 4.85 1.53
CA HIS A 108 15.13 6.10 0.82
C HIS A 108 13.69 6.61 0.99
N PHE A 109 12.70 5.71 1.00
CA PHE A 109 11.31 6.07 1.25
C PHE A 109 11.04 6.41 2.71
N GLN A 110 11.65 5.70 3.67
CA GLN A 110 11.60 6.06 5.08
C GLN A 110 12.18 7.46 5.32
N LYS A 111 13.30 7.79 4.69
CA LYS A 111 13.90 9.13 4.80
C LYS A 111 12.96 10.23 4.32
N LEU A 112 12.27 10.02 3.19
CA LEU A 112 11.27 10.96 2.69
C LEU A 112 10.08 11.08 3.67
N HIS A 113 9.56 9.95 4.15
CA HIS A 113 8.48 9.94 5.14
C HIS A 113 8.87 10.71 6.41
N ASP A 114 10.05 10.40 6.97
CA ASP A 114 10.57 11.00 8.19
C ASP A 114 10.78 12.51 8.00
N ASP A 115 11.26 12.98 6.85
CA ASP A 115 11.39 14.41 6.57
C ASP A 115 10.06 15.17 6.66
N VAL A 116 9.00 14.57 6.13
CA VAL A 116 7.66 15.16 6.19
C VAL A 116 7.12 15.08 7.61
N ALA A 117 7.18 13.91 8.24
CA ALA A 117 6.67 13.65 9.58
C ALA A 117 7.35 14.53 10.65
N GLU A 118 8.64 14.81 10.49
CA GLU A 118 9.43 15.63 11.40
C GLU A 118 9.44 17.13 11.03
N GLY A 119 8.72 17.52 9.97
CA GLY A 119 8.61 18.92 9.54
C GLY A 119 9.90 19.50 8.96
N ARG A 120 10.85 18.65 8.52
CA ARG A 120 12.14 19.09 7.97
C ARG A 120 12.02 19.82 6.64
N LEU A 121 10.87 19.74 5.97
CA LEU A 121 10.59 20.45 4.73
C LEU A 121 9.90 21.81 4.92
N GLY A 122 9.49 22.13 6.16
CA GLY A 122 8.66 23.29 6.46
C GLY A 122 7.20 23.07 6.07
N GLU A 123 6.50 24.12 5.64
CA GLU A 123 5.11 24.00 5.20
C GLU A 123 5.04 23.36 3.81
N ILE A 124 4.47 22.15 3.74
CA ILE A 124 4.33 21.43 2.48
C ILE A 124 3.39 22.19 1.52
N GLN A 125 3.87 22.42 0.30
CA GLN A 125 3.14 23.13 -0.74
C GLN A 125 2.69 22.19 -1.86
N MET A 126 3.53 21.20 -2.21
CA MET A 126 3.30 20.37 -3.38
C MET A 126 3.88 18.96 -3.26
N VAL A 127 3.18 17.98 -3.83
CA VAL A 127 3.64 16.59 -3.99
C VAL A 127 3.68 16.24 -5.48
N ARG A 128 4.76 15.59 -5.93
CA ARG A 128 4.90 15.05 -7.29
C ARG A 128 5.24 13.59 -7.19
N ALA A 129 4.46 12.72 -7.84
CA ALA A 129 4.73 11.31 -7.87
C ALA A 129 4.51 10.74 -9.26
N ARG A 130 5.16 9.62 -9.52
CA ARG A 130 5.10 8.94 -10.82
C ARG A 130 5.40 7.46 -10.62
N ALA A 131 4.70 6.56 -11.30
CA ALA A 131 5.03 5.13 -11.26
C ALA A 131 4.72 4.35 -12.56
N HIS A 132 5.61 3.41 -12.86
CA HIS A 132 5.34 2.28 -13.71
C HIS A 132 4.28 1.41 -13.01
N PHE A 133 3.33 0.80 -13.72
CA PHE A 133 2.26 0.08 -13.02
C PHE A 133 2.72 -1.09 -12.15
N ASN A 134 3.87 -1.70 -12.44
CA ASN A 134 4.50 -2.69 -11.55
C ASN A 134 4.76 -2.17 -10.12
N CYS A 135 4.83 -0.85 -9.92
CA CYS A 135 5.04 -0.19 -8.63
C CYS A 135 3.80 0.60 -8.16
N TRP A 136 2.63 0.40 -8.79
CA TRP A 136 1.46 1.27 -8.65
C TRP A 136 0.91 1.34 -7.22
N SER A 137 0.49 0.20 -6.67
CA SER A 137 0.01 0.12 -5.29
C SER A 137 1.01 0.71 -4.29
N HIS A 138 2.31 0.45 -4.51
CA HIS A 138 3.35 0.94 -3.62
C HIS A 138 3.53 2.46 -3.69
N VAL A 139 3.47 3.09 -4.87
CA VAL A 139 3.58 4.57 -4.92
C VAL A 139 2.34 5.24 -4.30
N ILE A 140 1.16 4.63 -4.46
CA ILE A 140 -0.06 5.10 -3.79
C ILE A 140 0.13 5.01 -2.27
N ASP A 141 0.58 3.86 -1.77
CA ASP A 141 0.89 3.68 -0.36
C ASP A 141 1.93 4.69 0.14
N GLN A 142 3.01 4.93 -0.61
CA GLN A 142 4.03 5.92 -0.24
C GLN A 142 3.45 7.33 -0.08
N ILE A 143 2.56 7.75 -0.98
CA ILE A 143 1.88 9.05 -0.87
C ILE A 143 0.98 9.06 0.36
N LEU A 144 0.13 8.04 0.54
CA LEU A 144 -0.84 7.98 1.63
C LEU A 144 -0.16 7.86 3.00
N TRP A 145 0.95 7.14 3.10
CA TRP A 145 1.75 7.01 4.31
C TRP A 145 2.49 8.29 4.66
N THR A 146 3.03 9.00 3.65
CA THR A 146 3.82 10.23 3.85
C THR A 146 2.94 11.45 4.10
N MET A 147 1.84 11.59 3.37
CA MET A 147 1.02 12.80 3.33
C MET A 147 -0.36 12.63 3.97
N GLY A 148 -0.77 11.40 4.28
CA GLY A 148 -2.15 11.10 4.59
C GLY A 148 -3.04 11.08 3.35
N ARG A 149 -4.35 10.87 3.56
CA ARG A 149 -5.33 10.87 2.46
C ARG A 149 -5.56 12.29 1.93
N PRO A 150 -5.56 12.49 0.59
CA PRO A 150 -6.12 13.70 0.03
C PRO A 150 -7.64 13.74 0.26
N GLU A 151 -8.22 14.94 0.26
CA GLU A 151 -9.67 15.10 0.36
C GLU A 151 -10.38 14.67 -0.92
N TRP A 152 -9.80 15.05 -2.06
CA TRP A 152 -10.36 14.74 -3.38
C TRP A 152 -9.29 14.40 -4.42
N VAL A 153 -9.71 13.69 -5.47
CA VAL A 153 -8.93 13.44 -6.69
C VAL A 153 -9.68 13.88 -7.94
N SER A 154 -8.94 14.27 -8.98
CA SER A 154 -9.45 14.55 -10.33
C SER A 154 -8.52 13.92 -11.35
N VAL A 155 -9.05 13.14 -12.28
CA VAL A 155 -8.25 12.21 -13.09
C VAL A 155 -8.47 12.40 -14.58
N VAL A 156 -7.37 12.50 -15.32
CA VAL A 156 -7.36 12.42 -16.77
C VAL A 156 -6.82 11.04 -17.17
N GLY A 157 -7.63 10.25 -17.83
CA GLY A 157 -7.28 8.91 -18.32
C GLY A 157 -8.51 8.19 -18.89
N ASP A 158 -8.27 7.12 -19.63
CA ASP A 158 -9.34 6.27 -20.19
C ASP A 158 -9.48 5.00 -19.35
N SER A 159 -10.42 4.98 -18.41
CA SER A 159 -10.68 3.83 -17.54
C SER A 159 -11.16 2.58 -18.31
N ASP A 160 -11.54 2.68 -19.58
CA ASP A 160 -11.95 1.57 -20.44
C ASP A 160 -10.78 1.00 -21.27
N GLN A 161 -9.61 1.63 -21.23
CA GLN A 161 -8.42 1.12 -21.89
C GLN A 161 -8.12 -0.31 -21.44
N LYS A 162 -7.92 -1.23 -22.40
CA LYS A 162 -7.57 -2.63 -22.14
C LYS A 162 -6.20 -2.75 -21.49
N GLY A 163 -6.08 -3.66 -20.52
CA GLY A 163 -4.88 -3.81 -19.69
C GLY A 163 -4.83 -2.74 -18.59
N GLY A 164 -3.62 -2.30 -18.23
CA GLY A 164 -3.42 -1.14 -17.36
C GLY A 164 -3.70 0.16 -18.12
N TRP A 165 -4.55 1.01 -17.57
CA TRP A 165 -4.95 2.27 -18.20
C TRP A 165 -4.08 3.43 -17.73
N GLN A 166 -3.63 4.24 -18.70
CA GLN A 166 -2.78 5.41 -18.49
C GLN A 166 -3.55 6.52 -17.78
N ARG A 167 -2.93 7.16 -16.79
CA ARG A 167 -3.64 8.14 -15.96
C ARG A 167 -2.74 9.20 -15.35
N MET A 168 -3.26 10.42 -15.28
CA MET A 168 -2.71 11.53 -14.51
C MET A 168 -3.74 11.93 -13.46
N ILE A 169 -3.32 11.92 -12.20
CA ILE A 169 -4.19 12.16 -11.04
C ILE A 169 -3.75 13.48 -10.42
N HIS A 170 -4.70 14.39 -10.25
CA HIS A 170 -4.56 15.56 -9.40
C HIS A 170 -5.23 15.30 -8.05
N MET A 171 -4.64 15.81 -6.99
CA MET A 171 -5.14 15.65 -5.62
C MET A 171 -4.91 16.91 -4.79
N GLU A 172 -5.71 17.09 -3.75
CA GLU A 172 -5.57 18.17 -2.77
C GLU A 172 -5.83 17.62 -1.36
N TRP A 173 -5.04 18.08 -0.38
CA TRP A 173 -5.21 17.76 1.04
C TRP A 173 -5.89 18.91 1.77
N ALA A 174 -6.48 18.61 2.94
CA ALA A 174 -7.24 19.57 3.74
C ALA A 174 -6.44 20.83 4.17
N ASN A 175 -5.11 20.73 4.19
CA ASN A 175 -4.20 21.84 4.50
C ASN A 175 -3.88 22.73 3.28
N GLY A 176 -4.47 22.46 2.11
CA GLY A 176 -4.22 23.19 0.86
C GLY A 176 -3.00 22.72 0.07
N THR A 177 -2.29 21.69 0.53
CA THR A 177 -1.24 21.04 -0.29
C THR A 177 -1.88 20.45 -1.54
N ILE A 178 -1.23 20.61 -2.69
CA ILE A 178 -1.68 20.02 -3.95
C ILE A 178 -0.70 18.94 -4.43
N GLY A 179 -1.17 17.97 -5.20
CA GLY A 179 -0.31 16.91 -5.69
C GLY A 179 -0.68 16.36 -7.06
N THR A 180 0.29 15.70 -7.68
CA THR A 180 0.10 14.94 -8.92
C THR A 180 0.68 13.53 -8.81
N LEU A 181 -0.01 12.54 -9.36
CA LEU A 181 0.49 11.18 -9.56
C LEU A 181 0.22 10.71 -10.99
N ASP A 182 1.29 10.34 -11.70
CA ASP A 182 1.21 9.83 -13.08
C ASP A 182 1.49 8.32 -13.12
N GLY A 183 0.65 7.57 -13.84
CA GLY A 183 0.73 6.11 -13.94
C GLY A 183 0.81 5.62 -15.38
N THR A 184 1.80 4.77 -15.67
CA THR A 184 2.03 4.26 -17.03
C THR A 184 2.68 2.88 -17.11
N ASN A 185 2.51 2.18 -18.23
CA ASN A 185 3.35 1.03 -18.63
C ASN A 185 4.38 1.37 -19.73
N THR A 186 4.48 2.63 -20.17
CA THR A 186 5.22 2.98 -21.39
C THR A 186 6.60 3.59 -21.15
N TRP A 187 7.00 3.84 -19.90
CA TRP A 187 8.39 4.22 -19.60
C TRP A 187 9.22 3.04 -19.11
N GLY A 188 10.55 3.17 -19.18
CA GLY A 188 11.47 2.11 -18.79
C GLY A 188 11.55 1.87 -17.27
N MET A 189 12.16 0.74 -16.89
CA MET A 189 12.31 0.30 -15.49
C MET A 189 13.55 0.89 -14.78
N GLU A 190 14.25 1.87 -15.38
CA GLU A 190 15.41 2.52 -14.76
C GLU A 190 15.01 3.33 -13.53
N HIS A 191 13.87 4.04 -13.61
CA HIS A 191 13.28 4.81 -12.52
C HIS A 191 11.78 4.52 -12.44
N PRO A 192 11.40 3.30 -12.01
CA PRO A 192 10.04 2.80 -12.14
C PRO A 192 9.07 3.48 -11.18
N LEU A 193 9.54 4.20 -10.17
CA LEU A 193 8.72 5.06 -9.32
C LEU A 193 9.55 6.20 -8.72
N GLY A 194 8.87 7.25 -8.31
CA GLY A 194 9.45 8.32 -7.48
C GLY A 194 8.38 9.18 -6.84
N VAL A 195 8.72 9.74 -5.67
CA VAL A 195 7.91 10.68 -4.91
C VAL A 195 8.79 11.86 -4.51
N MET A 196 8.34 13.07 -4.80
CA MET A 196 8.95 14.32 -4.39
C MET A 196 7.93 15.11 -3.56
N VAL A 197 8.39 15.62 -2.42
CA VAL A 197 7.61 16.50 -1.56
C VAL A 197 8.33 17.84 -1.46
N VAL A 198 7.59 18.92 -1.72
CA VAL A 198 8.11 20.29 -1.79
C VAL A 198 7.47 21.10 -0.68
N GLY A 199 8.28 21.57 0.26
CA GLY A 199 7.91 22.57 1.25
C GLY A 199 8.52 23.94 0.96
N ASP A 200 8.14 24.91 1.77
CA ASP A 200 8.59 26.30 1.67
C ASP A 200 10.10 26.48 1.96
N SER A 201 10.65 25.64 2.85
CA SER A 201 12.05 25.70 3.27
C SER A 201 12.94 24.70 2.54
N HIS A 202 12.46 23.47 2.32
CA HIS A 202 13.19 22.40 1.64
C HIS A 202 12.26 21.56 0.76
N TYR A 203 12.86 20.80 -0.14
CA TYR A 203 12.19 19.72 -0.84
C TYR A 203 13.02 18.44 -0.76
N ALA A 204 12.34 17.29 -0.77
CA ALA A 204 12.97 15.99 -0.80
C ALA A 204 12.37 15.11 -1.90
N GLU A 205 13.18 14.22 -2.44
CA GLU A 205 12.77 13.26 -3.47
C GLU A 205 13.36 11.89 -3.14
N SER A 206 12.54 10.85 -3.28
CA SER A 206 12.92 9.44 -3.15
C SER A 206 12.47 8.69 -4.41
N TRP A 207 13.34 7.90 -5.03
CA TRP A 207 13.03 7.20 -6.27
C TRP A 207 13.83 5.92 -6.51
N GLY A 208 13.29 5.09 -7.41
CA GLY A 208 13.90 3.85 -7.86
C GLY A 208 13.61 2.65 -6.95
N LEU A 209 13.95 1.45 -7.43
CA LEU A 209 13.94 0.22 -6.64
C LEU A 209 15.30 -0.09 -6.00
N GLU A 210 16.35 0.51 -6.54
CA GLU A 210 17.71 0.43 -6.01
C GLU A 210 17.95 1.41 -4.87
N GLY A 211 17.07 2.39 -4.67
CA GLY A 211 17.10 3.28 -3.51
C GLY A 211 17.98 4.51 -3.69
N ARG A 212 17.35 5.63 -4.06
CA ARG A 212 17.97 6.96 -4.07
C ARG A 212 17.09 7.95 -3.35
N TYR A 213 17.71 8.82 -2.58
CA TYR A 213 17.05 9.91 -1.87
C TYR A 213 17.92 11.17 -1.91
N ARG A 214 17.27 12.33 -1.97
CA ARG A 214 17.92 13.63 -1.87
C ARG A 214 16.99 14.65 -1.21
N ARG A 215 17.52 15.46 -0.30
CA ARG A 215 16.88 16.66 0.26
C ARG A 215 17.70 17.90 -0.02
N CYS A 216 17.04 18.95 -0.47
CA CYS A 216 17.65 20.20 -0.89
C CYS A 216 16.93 21.39 -0.26
N LYS A 217 17.63 22.52 -0.12
CA LYS A 217 17.00 23.81 0.20
C LYS A 217 16.11 24.28 -0.95
N SER A 218 14.97 24.83 -0.60
CA SER A 218 14.06 25.47 -1.55
C SER A 218 14.73 26.69 -2.18
N ASN A 219 14.37 27.00 -3.43
CA ASN A 219 14.82 28.17 -4.21
C ASN A 219 16.31 28.25 -4.61
N ASN A 220 17.17 27.30 -4.23
CA ASN A 220 18.56 27.29 -4.70
C ASN A 220 19.18 25.90 -4.95
N SER A 221 18.44 24.82 -4.68
CA SER A 221 18.85 23.43 -4.93
C SER A 221 20.16 23.00 -4.25
N GLU A 222 20.57 23.71 -3.20
CA GLU A 222 21.68 23.28 -2.34
C GLU A 222 21.30 21.94 -1.70
N ILE A 223 22.10 20.90 -1.95
CA ILE A 223 21.88 19.56 -1.40
C ILE A 223 22.28 19.59 0.08
N GLU A 224 21.30 19.38 0.96
CA GLU A 224 21.56 19.23 2.39
C GLU A 224 21.85 17.76 2.73
N GLU A 225 21.17 16.84 2.05
CA GLU A 225 21.34 15.42 2.27
C GLU A 225 21.16 14.64 0.97
N GLN A 226 22.01 13.63 0.78
CA GLN A 226 21.88 12.66 -0.30
C GLN A 226 22.19 11.27 0.26
N TRP A 227 21.39 10.29 -0.17
CA TRP A 227 21.57 8.90 0.20
C TRP A 227 21.29 8.02 -1.02
N GLU A 228 22.14 7.01 -1.21
CA GLU A 228 21.96 5.97 -2.22
C GLU A 228 22.30 4.63 -1.59
N ALA A 229 21.61 3.56 -2.00
CA ALA A 229 21.95 2.24 -1.53
C ALA A 229 23.36 1.84 -2.00
N GLU A 230 24.05 1.07 -1.15
CA GLU A 230 25.35 0.54 -1.48
C GLU A 230 25.27 -0.45 -2.65
N GLU A 231 26.29 -0.44 -3.51
CA GLU A 231 26.39 -1.37 -4.62
C GLU A 231 26.29 -2.83 -4.15
N GLY A 232 25.43 -3.62 -4.79
CA GLY A 232 25.18 -5.02 -4.43
C GLY A 232 24.25 -5.22 -3.22
N LYS A 233 23.65 -4.16 -2.66
CA LYS A 233 22.62 -4.25 -1.61
C LYS A 233 21.28 -3.67 -2.08
N PRO A 234 20.59 -4.34 -3.03
CA PRO A 234 19.37 -3.80 -3.63
C PRO A 234 18.24 -3.70 -2.60
N GLU A 235 17.63 -2.52 -2.51
CA GLU A 235 16.57 -2.21 -1.54
C GLU A 235 15.32 -3.09 -1.74
N MET A 236 14.93 -3.36 -2.99
CA MET A 236 13.74 -4.17 -3.30
C MET A 236 13.77 -5.56 -2.67
N SER A 237 14.80 -6.36 -2.93
CA SER A 237 14.86 -7.72 -2.38
C SER A 237 14.90 -7.75 -0.84
N GLN A 238 15.57 -6.76 -0.22
CA GLN A 238 15.69 -6.68 1.23
C GLN A 238 14.43 -6.16 1.91
N SER A 239 13.60 -5.39 1.19
CA SER A 239 12.38 -4.80 1.74
C SER A 239 11.40 -5.86 2.27
N PHE A 240 11.26 -6.99 1.59
CA PHE A 240 10.41 -8.11 2.06
C PHE A 240 10.91 -8.71 3.37
N VAL A 241 12.22 -8.94 3.50
CA VAL A 241 12.82 -9.48 4.72
C VAL A 241 12.67 -8.50 5.88
N ARG A 242 12.92 -7.21 5.63
CA ARG A 242 12.75 -6.15 6.64
C ARG A 242 11.28 -5.99 7.05
N MET A 243 10.35 -6.12 6.11
CA MET A 243 8.92 -6.09 6.41
C MET A 243 8.49 -7.26 7.28
N ALA A 244 8.89 -8.48 6.92
CA ALA A 244 8.60 -9.67 7.72
C ALA A 244 9.14 -9.51 9.15
N ASP A 245 10.39 -9.07 9.31
CA ASP A 245 10.97 -8.75 10.62
C ASP A 245 10.18 -7.65 11.36
N GLY A 246 9.73 -6.61 10.65
CA GLY A 246 8.89 -5.55 11.18
C GLY A 246 7.56 -6.07 11.75
N VAL A 247 6.84 -6.90 10.99
CA VAL A 247 5.58 -7.53 11.41
C VAL A 247 5.79 -8.40 12.65
N ILE A 248 6.85 -9.21 12.66
CA ILE A 248 7.21 -10.06 13.80
C ILE A 248 7.51 -9.23 15.04
N ARG A 249 8.29 -8.15 14.89
CA ARG A 249 8.58 -7.24 16.01
C ARG A 249 7.33 -6.57 16.54
N SER A 250 6.39 -6.17 15.67
CA SER A 250 5.09 -5.64 16.09
C SER A 250 4.26 -6.66 16.86
N MET A 251 4.25 -7.94 16.44
CA MET A 251 3.62 -9.03 17.21
C MET A 251 4.24 -9.14 18.61
N LEU A 252 5.57 -9.26 18.69
CA LEU A 252 6.29 -9.45 19.96
C LEU A 252 6.14 -8.27 20.93
N LYS A 253 5.94 -7.06 20.41
CA LYS A 253 5.78 -5.83 21.21
C LYS A 253 4.32 -5.44 21.44
N ASP A 254 3.38 -6.21 20.93
CA ASP A 254 1.96 -5.88 20.90
C ASP A 254 1.67 -4.47 20.32
N GLN A 255 2.31 -4.14 19.19
CA GLN A 255 2.13 -2.86 18.49
C GLN A 255 1.32 -3.07 17.20
N PRO A 256 0.72 -2.01 16.62
CA PRO A 256 0.16 -2.09 15.28
C PRO A 256 1.19 -2.56 14.25
N PHE A 257 0.71 -3.18 13.17
CA PHE A 257 1.59 -3.52 12.06
C PHE A 257 2.03 -2.26 11.29
N PRO A 258 3.25 -2.25 10.71
CA PRO A 258 3.77 -1.04 10.03
C PRO A 258 2.94 -0.60 8.82
N ALA A 259 2.27 -1.55 8.15
CA ALA A 259 1.19 -1.32 7.19
C ALA A 259 0.02 -2.22 7.60
N ASP A 260 -1.03 -1.61 8.14
CA ASP A 260 -2.17 -2.30 8.73
C ASP A 260 -3.41 -2.30 7.81
N GLY A 261 -4.55 -2.74 8.33
CA GLY A 261 -5.81 -2.73 7.59
C GLY A 261 -6.27 -1.32 7.16
N GLU A 262 -5.84 -0.24 7.84
CA GLU A 262 -6.13 1.12 7.38
C GLU A 262 -5.31 1.47 6.13
N ALA A 263 -4.05 1.04 6.06
CA ALA A 263 -3.25 1.20 4.83
C ALA A 263 -3.93 0.50 3.65
N ALA A 264 -4.39 -0.74 3.85
CA ALA A 264 -5.11 -1.51 2.84
C ALA A 264 -6.42 -0.83 2.40
N TRP A 265 -7.19 -0.30 3.35
CA TRP A 265 -8.44 0.39 3.09
C TRP A 265 -8.23 1.70 2.34
N ASN A 266 -7.22 2.48 2.73
CA ASN A 266 -6.93 3.76 2.12
C ASN A 266 -6.50 3.63 0.65
N GLU A 267 -5.74 2.60 0.29
CA GLU A 267 -5.43 2.27 -1.11
C GLU A 267 -6.72 2.02 -1.90
N LEU A 268 -7.60 1.12 -1.41
CA LEU A 268 -8.85 0.76 -2.08
C LEU A 268 -9.76 1.98 -2.31
N VAL A 269 -9.95 2.81 -1.28
CA VAL A 269 -10.77 4.02 -1.38
C VAL A 269 -10.16 5.02 -2.35
N PHE A 270 -8.84 5.22 -2.30
CA PHE A 270 -8.13 6.12 -3.22
C PHE A 270 -8.29 5.65 -4.67
N GLU A 271 -8.04 4.37 -4.96
CA GLU A 271 -8.17 3.83 -6.32
C GLU A 271 -9.61 3.84 -6.82
N ALA A 272 -10.58 3.53 -5.96
CA ALA A 272 -11.99 3.64 -6.30
C ALA A 272 -12.38 5.08 -6.67
N ALA A 273 -11.87 6.08 -5.94
CA ALA A 273 -12.07 7.49 -6.26
C ALA A 273 -11.41 7.87 -7.61
N VAL A 274 -10.21 7.36 -7.87
CA VAL A 274 -9.49 7.55 -9.14
C VAL A 274 -10.28 6.99 -10.31
N TYR A 275 -10.83 5.77 -10.17
CA TYR A 275 -11.65 5.14 -11.20
C TYR A 275 -12.94 5.93 -11.46
N ARG A 276 -13.67 6.31 -10.39
CA ARG A 276 -14.90 7.12 -10.49
C ARG A 276 -14.62 8.43 -11.24
N SER A 277 -13.56 9.14 -10.87
CA SER A 277 -13.19 10.41 -11.50
C SER A 277 -12.90 10.26 -12.99
N ALA A 278 -12.11 9.24 -13.37
CA ALA A 278 -11.79 8.98 -14.77
C ALA A 278 -13.04 8.65 -15.59
N GLY A 279 -13.93 7.79 -15.07
CA GLY A 279 -15.22 7.47 -15.70
C GLY A 279 -16.15 8.68 -15.85
N ASN A 280 -16.01 9.68 -14.97
CA ASN A 280 -16.79 10.92 -14.97
C ASN A 280 -16.04 12.09 -15.62
N SER A 281 -15.18 11.84 -16.61
CA SER A 281 -14.48 12.90 -17.37
C SER A 281 -13.64 13.85 -16.50
N GLY A 282 -13.03 13.32 -15.43
CA GLY A 282 -12.14 14.07 -14.56
C GLY A 282 -12.83 14.92 -13.51
N GLU A 283 -14.10 14.65 -13.20
CA GLU A 283 -14.80 15.25 -12.06
C GLU A 283 -13.99 15.10 -10.77
N ARG A 284 -14.05 16.12 -9.89
CA ARG A 284 -13.49 16.00 -8.54
C ARG A 284 -14.32 15.01 -7.73
N VAL A 285 -13.66 13.95 -7.26
CA VAL A 285 -14.26 12.93 -6.41
C VAL A 285 -13.67 13.04 -5.02
N TRP A 286 -14.54 13.24 -4.02
CA TRP A 286 -14.15 13.25 -2.62
C TRP A 286 -13.99 11.82 -2.11
N LEU A 287 -12.86 11.54 -1.44
CA LEU A 287 -12.58 10.19 -0.95
C LEU A 287 -13.57 9.77 0.15
N ASN A 288 -14.07 10.72 0.94
CA ASN A 288 -15.08 10.44 1.98
C ASN A 288 -16.42 9.99 1.38
N ASP A 289 -16.80 10.49 0.19
CA ASP A 289 -18.01 10.05 -0.48
C ASP A 289 -17.88 8.60 -0.94
N VAL A 290 -16.73 8.25 -1.52
CA VAL A 290 -16.40 6.87 -1.94
C VAL A 290 -16.42 5.92 -0.76
N GLU A 291 -15.77 6.29 0.34
CA GLU A 291 -15.74 5.50 1.57
C GLU A 291 -17.14 5.31 2.17
N THR A 292 -17.93 6.39 2.26
CA THR A 292 -19.31 6.34 2.77
C THR A 292 -20.18 5.43 1.92
N THR A 293 -20.07 5.51 0.59
CA THR A 293 -20.78 4.62 -0.34
C THR A 293 -20.38 3.15 -0.12
N ALA A 294 -19.08 2.87 -0.01
CA ALA A 294 -18.58 1.51 0.16
C ALA A 294 -19.00 0.89 1.50
N ILE A 295 -18.90 1.66 2.60
CA ILE A 295 -19.33 1.22 3.94
C ILE A 295 -20.85 1.06 4.02
N SER A 296 -21.63 1.95 3.41
CA SER A 296 -23.11 1.86 3.44
C SER A 296 -23.65 0.70 2.61
N SER A 297 -22.83 0.14 1.71
CA SER A 297 -23.16 -1.00 0.87
C SER A 297 -22.76 -2.35 1.50
N ALA A 298 -22.07 -2.31 2.64
CA ALA A 298 -21.55 -3.46 3.40
C ALA A 298 -22.59 -4.01 4.39
#